data_AF-A0A2E8J2F7-F1
#
_entry.id   AF-A0A2E8J2F7-F1
#
_cell.length_a   1.000
_cell.length_b   1.000
_cell.length_c   1.000
_cell.angle_alpha   90.00
_cell.angle_beta   90.00
_cell.angle_gamma   90.00
#
_symmetry.space_group_name_H-M   'P 1'
#
loop_
_entity.id
_entity.type
_entity.pdbx_description
1 polymer ?
#
loop_
_entity_poly.entity_id
_entity_poly.type
_entity_poly.pdbx_seq_one_letter_code
_entity_poly.pdbx_strand_id
1 'polypeptide(L)'
;MKKCLQILNLTLLLGLTACSSSTPVEPATSVSVEEQDAIYALQLQMPDEAAYALDTALKKYQAVDDLAGQWRIRYVKASLAFAKEDLGEAAAQADVLEEIAGQLNSREIKFKTSLVLARSRNDNQYYYDALNFASSAIEKAVVQAYLGDTSLAVKMLEGIGSNSPADRGFIYYQHALATGSTAFFQLSLDAYKLAEDSRGVADSLVSLARIESENNRVHQAKTYARRAVRVLEAAGDNEKAEKINTWISTL
;
A
#
# COMPACT_ATOMS: atom_id res chain seq x y z
N MET A 1 -13.98 70.14 -36.69
CA MET A 1 -14.67 69.95 -37.98
C MET A 1 -15.68 68.81 -37.83
N LYS A 2 -16.97 69.14 -37.98
CA LYS A 2 -18.10 68.20 -37.97
C LYS A 2 -18.07 67.33 -39.23
N LYS A 3 -18.35 66.03 -39.11
CA LYS A 3 -19.05 65.14 -40.09
C LYS A 3 -19.39 63.85 -39.33
N CYS A 4 -20.65 63.71 -38.90
CA CYS A 4 -21.71 62.95 -39.56
C CYS A 4 -21.52 61.43 -39.51
N LEU A 5 -22.01 60.86 -38.41
CA LEU A 5 -23.01 59.79 -38.36
C LEU A 5 -23.22 59.00 -39.67
N GLN A 6 -22.81 57.74 -39.67
CA GLN A 6 -23.51 56.68 -40.37
C GLN A 6 -23.92 55.60 -39.37
N ILE A 7 -25.16 55.19 -39.54
CA ILE A 7 -26.01 54.40 -38.67
C ILE A 7 -25.97 52.94 -39.16
N LEU A 8 -25.86 52.02 -38.20
CA LEU A 8 -26.44 50.67 -38.16
C LEU A 8 -25.93 49.60 -39.15
N ASN A 9 -25.31 48.56 -38.60
CA ASN A 9 -25.90 47.23 -38.75
C ASN A 9 -25.61 46.38 -37.51
N LEU A 10 -26.70 46.06 -36.83
CA LEU A 10 -26.83 45.16 -35.71
C LEU A 10 -27.07 43.76 -36.29
N THR A 11 -26.13 42.83 -36.11
CA THR A 11 -26.43 41.39 -36.13
C THR A 11 -25.73 40.73 -34.97
N LEU A 12 -26.52 40.62 -33.90
CA LEU A 12 -26.38 39.69 -32.79
C LEU A 12 -26.80 38.30 -33.30
N LEU A 13 -26.04 37.24 -32.99
CA LEU A 13 -26.50 35.94 -32.43
C LEU A 13 -25.55 34.77 -32.77
N LEU A 14 -25.13 34.09 -31.70
CA LEU A 14 -24.97 32.62 -31.53
C LEU A 14 -23.90 31.94 -32.40
N GLY A 15 -22.98 31.13 -31.88
CA GLY A 15 -23.02 30.32 -30.68
C GLY A 15 -22.34 29.01 -31.05
N LEU A 16 -21.08 28.86 -30.67
CA LEU A 16 -20.39 27.56 -30.60
C LEU A 16 -19.65 27.51 -29.27
N THR A 17 -20.40 27.63 -28.18
CA THR A 17 -20.03 26.91 -26.96
C THR A 17 -20.09 25.44 -27.33
N ALA A 18 -18.93 24.84 -27.59
CA ALA A 18 -18.78 23.40 -27.53
C ALA A 18 -19.01 22.99 -26.07
N CYS A 19 -20.29 22.89 -25.69
CA CYS A 19 -20.70 22.12 -24.54
C CYS A 19 -20.44 20.67 -24.91
N SER A 20 -19.23 20.19 -24.65
CA SER A 20 -19.03 18.78 -24.38
C SER A 20 -19.85 18.47 -23.13
N SER A 21 -21.15 18.21 -23.30
CA SER A 21 -21.96 17.59 -22.27
C SER A 21 -21.50 16.14 -22.17
N SER A 22 -20.30 15.92 -21.64
CA SER A 22 -20.00 14.65 -21.00
C SER A 22 -20.96 14.61 -19.82
N THR A 23 -22.08 13.91 -20.01
CA THR A 23 -22.89 13.46 -18.88
C THR A 23 -21.92 12.88 -17.86
N PRO A 24 -21.90 13.36 -16.60
CA PRO A 24 -21.11 12.72 -15.57
C PRO A 24 -21.47 11.25 -15.58
N VAL A 25 -20.52 10.40 -15.97
CA VAL A 25 -20.71 8.96 -15.89
C VAL A 25 -20.89 8.70 -14.39
N GLU A 26 -22.04 8.16 -14.01
CA GLU A 26 -22.26 7.78 -12.62
C GLU A 26 -21.07 6.89 -12.20
N PRO A 27 -20.36 7.23 -11.10
CA PRO A 27 -19.24 6.42 -10.66
C PRO A 27 -19.74 5.00 -10.45
N ALA A 28 -19.07 4.04 -11.09
CA ALA A 28 -19.44 2.64 -11.03
C ALA A 28 -19.48 2.21 -9.55
N THR A 29 -20.68 1.93 -9.04
CA THR A 29 -20.89 1.54 -7.64
C THR A 29 -20.45 0.09 -7.37
N SER A 30 -20.13 -0.67 -8.41
CA SER A 30 -19.64 -2.04 -8.35
C SER A 30 -18.19 -2.16 -8.81
N VAL A 31 -17.37 -2.86 -8.03
CA VAL A 31 -16.04 -3.32 -8.39
C VAL A 31 -16.09 -4.08 -9.73
N SER A 32 -15.20 -3.74 -10.67
CA SER A 32 -15.10 -4.47 -11.95
C SER A 32 -14.69 -5.93 -11.75
N VAL A 33 -15.09 -6.82 -12.66
CA VAL A 33 -14.70 -8.24 -12.62
C VAL A 33 -13.18 -8.38 -12.59
N GLU A 34 -12.45 -7.55 -13.33
CA GLU A 34 -11.00 -7.60 -13.37
C GLU A 34 -10.34 -7.11 -12.08
N GLU A 35 -10.95 -6.16 -11.36
CA GLU A 35 -10.50 -5.80 -10.01
C GLU A 35 -10.72 -6.97 -9.04
N GLN A 36 -11.83 -7.71 -9.17
CA GLN A 36 -12.05 -8.92 -8.38
C GLN A 36 -11.03 -10.02 -8.73
N ASP A 37 -10.78 -10.26 -10.02
CA ASP A 37 -9.77 -11.21 -10.48
C ASP A 37 -8.38 -10.86 -9.95
N ALA A 38 -8.02 -9.57 -9.94
CA ALA A 38 -6.78 -9.10 -9.33
C ALA A 38 -6.72 -9.40 -7.83
N ILE A 39 -7.80 -9.13 -7.09
CA ILE A 39 -7.89 -9.43 -5.65
C ILE A 39 -7.74 -10.93 -5.40
N TYR A 40 -8.41 -11.77 -6.20
CA TYR A 40 -8.29 -13.22 -6.08
C TYR A 40 -6.89 -13.71 -6.42
N ALA A 41 -6.28 -13.21 -7.48
CA ALA A 41 -4.90 -13.56 -7.83
C ALA A 41 -3.91 -13.14 -6.72
N LEU A 42 -4.12 -11.99 -6.08
CA LEU A 42 -3.33 -11.58 -4.91
C LEU A 42 -3.50 -12.52 -3.71
N GLN A 43 -4.74 -12.92 -3.41
CA GLN A 43 -5.03 -13.89 -2.34
C GLN A 43 -4.41 -15.26 -2.62
N LEU A 44 -4.40 -15.68 -3.89
CA LEU A 44 -3.76 -16.91 -4.35
C LEU A 44 -2.25 -16.77 -4.58
N GLN A 45 -1.68 -15.59 -4.31
CA GLN A 45 -0.24 -15.31 -4.42
C GLN A 45 0.30 -15.56 -5.83
N MET A 46 -0.50 -15.16 -6.82
CA MET A 46 -0.24 -15.23 -8.27
C MET A 46 0.07 -13.82 -8.80
N PRO A 47 1.31 -13.30 -8.61
CA PRO A 47 1.61 -11.88 -8.81
C PRO A 47 1.56 -11.43 -10.27
N ASP A 48 1.80 -12.32 -11.23
CA ASP A 48 1.80 -11.99 -12.65
C ASP A 48 0.36 -11.91 -13.18
N GLU A 49 -0.50 -12.83 -12.77
CA GLU A 49 -1.94 -12.81 -13.03
C GLU A 49 -2.59 -11.61 -12.36
N ALA A 50 -2.20 -11.29 -11.12
CA ALA A 50 -2.63 -10.08 -10.44
C ALA A 50 -2.22 -8.83 -11.22
N ALA A 51 -0.97 -8.74 -11.68
CA ALA A 51 -0.49 -7.59 -12.45
C ALA A 51 -1.27 -7.40 -13.76
N TYR A 52 -1.52 -8.49 -14.50
CA TYR A 52 -2.31 -8.46 -15.73
C TYR A 52 -3.76 -8.02 -15.49
N ALA A 53 -4.40 -8.55 -14.45
CA ALA A 53 -5.76 -8.18 -14.08
C ALA A 53 -5.86 -6.71 -13.64
N LEU A 54 -4.88 -6.22 -12.87
CA LEU A 54 -4.79 -4.81 -12.46
C LEU A 54 -4.65 -3.87 -13.67
N ASP A 55 -3.80 -4.20 -14.65
CA ASP A 55 -3.65 -3.39 -15.86
C ASP A 55 -4.92 -3.34 -16.70
N THR A 56 -5.65 -4.45 -16.75
CA THR A 56 -6.93 -4.54 -17.46
C THR A 56 -8.01 -3.73 -16.75
N ALA A 57 -8.11 -3.84 -15.41
CA ALA A 57 -9.02 -3.05 -14.59
C ALA A 57 -8.72 -1.54 -14.70
N LEU A 58 -7.44 -1.15 -14.68
CA LEU A 58 -7.04 0.25 -14.81
C LEU A 58 -7.51 0.86 -16.13
N LYS A 59 -7.31 0.16 -17.25
CA LYS A 59 -7.77 0.61 -18.57
C LYS A 59 -9.29 0.81 -18.61
N LYS A 60 -10.06 -0.06 -17.94
CA LYS A 60 -11.52 0.08 -17.84
C LYS A 60 -11.92 1.33 -17.07
N TYR A 61 -11.33 1.56 -15.89
CA TYR A 61 -11.64 2.76 -15.11
C TYR A 61 -11.20 4.05 -15.79
N GLN A 62 -10.11 4.02 -16.56
CA GLN A 62 -9.69 5.14 -17.41
C GLN A 62 -10.68 5.42 -18.55
N ALA A 63 -11.25 4.39 -19.17
CA ALA A 63 -12.19 4.56 -20.29
C ALA A 63 -13.51 5.23 -19.90
N VAL A 64 -13.84 5.25 -18.60
CA VAL A 64 -15.08 5.85 -18.06
C VAL A 64 -14.81 6.98 -17.07
N ASP A 65 -13.57 7.48 -17.00
CA ASP A 65 -13.13 8.54 -16.09
C ASP A 65 -13.45 8.28 -14.59
N ASP A 66 -13.46 7.00 -14.18
CA ASP A 66 -13.67 6.64 -12.76
C ASP A 66 -12.36 6.83 -11.96
N LEU A 67 -12.19 8.03 -11.42
CA LEU A 67 -11.05 8.39 -10.59
C LEU A 67 -10.91 7.50 -9.34
N ALA A 68 -12.02 7.10 -8.71
CA ALA A 68 -11.98 6.29 -7.51
C ALA A 68 -11.50 4.86 -7.83
N GLY A 69 -11.98 4.27 -8.92
CA GLY A 69 -11.51 3.01 -9.46
C GLY A 69 -10.04 3.05 -9.85
N GLN A 70 -9.63 4.09 -10.59
CA GLN A 70 -8.21 4.30 -10.94
C GLN A 70 -7.32 4.39 -9.69
N TRP A 71 -7.74 5.14 -8.67
CA TRP A 71 -7.00 5.27 -7.42
C TRP A 71 -6.82 3.91 -6.72
N ARG A 72 -7.90 3.12 -6.58
CA ARG A 72 -7.83 1.80 -5.93
C ARG A 72 -6.84 0.87 -6.62
N ILE A 73 -6.92 0.77 -7.95
CA ILE A 73 -6.04 -0.11 -8.72
C ILE A 73 -4.57 0.34 -8.60
N ARG A 74 -4.31 1.64 -8.70
CA ARG A 74 -2.95 2.18 -8.58
C ARG A 74 -2.37 2.00 -7.17
N TYR A 75 -3.19 2.12 -6.14
CA TYR A 75 -2.78 1.86 -4.76
C TYR A 75 -2.35 0.40 -4.56
N VAL A 76 -3.09 -0.55 -5.15
CA VAL A 76 -2.73 -1.97 -5.14
C VAL A 76 -1.44 -2.21 -5.92
N LYS A 77 -1.28 -1.60 -7.11
CA LYS A 77 -0.02 -1.68 -7.88
C LYS A 77 1.18 -1.15 -7.10
N ALA A 78 1.05 -0.01 -6.41
CA ALA A 78 2.11 0.53 -5.55
C ALA A 78 2.47 -0.44 -4.40
N SER A 79 1.46 -1.08 -3.79
CA SER A 79 1.67 -2.07 -2.74
C SER A 79 2.42 -3.31 -3.25
N LEU A 80 2.09 -3.79 -4.45
CA LEU A 80 2.83 -4.85 -5.13
C LEU A 80 4.27 -4.46 -5.45
N ALA A 81 4.49 -3.24 -5.92
CA ALA A 81 5.81 -2.72 -6.23
C ALA A 81 6.69 -2.67 -4.96
N PHE A 82 6.16 -2.17 -3.84
CA PHE A 82 6.86 -2.24 -2.56
C PHE A 82 7.22 -3.66 -2.14
N ALA A 83 6.33 -4.62 -2.37
CA ALA A 83 6.59 -6.01 -2.01
C ALA A 83 7.64 -6.69 -2.91
N LYS A 84 7.84 -6.17 -4.12
CA LYS A 84 8.91 -6.57 -5.05
C LYS A 84 10.19 -5.72 -4.87
N GLU A 85 10.21 -4.82 -3.88
CA GLU A 85 11.29 -3.85 -3.68
C GLU A 85 11.53 -2.91 -4.89
N ASP A 86 10.53 -2.76 -5.76
CA ASP A 86 10.57 -1.87 -6.91
C ASP A 86 10.10 -0.46 -6.52
N LEU A 87 11.02 0.32 -5.96
CA LEU A 87 10.73 1.70 -5.55
C LEU A 87 10.45 2.63 -6.74
N GLY A 88 10.94 2.30 -7.94
CA GLY A 88 10.71 3.09 -9.15
C GLY A 88 9.25 3.00 -9.59
N GLU A 89 8.72 1.79 -9.70
CA GLU A 89 7.29 1.58 -9.99
C GLU A 89 6.40 2.11 -8.86
N ALA A 90 6.78 1.91 -7.60
CA ALA A 90 6.03 2.45 -6.46
C ALA A 90 5.92 3.99 -6.52
N ALA A 91 7.02 4.69 -6.83
CA ALA A 91 7.04 6.14 -7.01
C ALA A 91 6.19 6.58 -8.22
N ALA A 92 6.28 5.88 -9.35
CA ALA A 92 5.47 6.18 -10.53
C ALA A 92 3.97 6.07 -10.25
N GLN A 93 3.55 5.09 -9.45
CA GLN A 93 2.16 5.02 -8.98
C GLN A 93 1.83 6.13 -7.97
N ALA A 94 2.76 6.46 -7.06
CA ALA A 94 2.57 7.50 -6.04
C ALA A 94 2.26 8.88 -6.66
N ASP A 95 2.96 9.26 -7.73
CA ASP A 95 2.77 10.53 -8.43
C ASP A 95 1.33 10.68 -8.95
N VAL A 96 0.79 9.62 -9.56
CA VAL A 96 -0.59 9.63 -10.09
C VAL A 96 -1.62 9.55 -8.96
N LEU A 97 -1.32 8.81 -7.89
CA LEU A 97 -2.19 8.75 -6.71
C LEU A 97 -2.34 10.12 -6.05
N GLU A 98 -1.27 10.92 -5.98
CA GLU A 98 -1.28 12.29 -5.43
C GLU A 98 -2.25 13.19 -6.20
N GLU A 99 -2.19 13.17 -7.53
CA GLU A 99 -3.08 13.95 -8.39
C GLU A 99 -4.55 13.54 -8.20
N ILE A 100 -4.84 12.23 -8.22
CA ILE A 100 -6.21 11.72 -8.07
C ILE A 100 -6.75 12.01 -6.65
N ALA A 101 -5.92 11.87 -5.61
CA ALA A 101 -6.31 12.15 -4.23
C ALA A 101 -6.69 13.63 -4.02
N GLY A 102 -6.05 14.55 -4.75
CA GLY A 102 -6.41 15.97 -4.79
C GLY A 102 -7.84 16.20 -5.29
N GLN A 103 -8.30 15.38 -6.23
CA GLN A 103 -9.63 15.51 -6.87
C GLN A 103 -10.74 14.81 -6.06
N LEU A 104 -10.45 13.65 -5.47
CA LEU A 104 -11.46 12.83 -4.77
C LEU A 104 -11.88 13.37 -3.39
N ASN A 105 -11.11 14.32 -2.83
CA ASN A 105 -11.34 14.94 -1.52
C ASN A 105 -11.74 13.99 -0.37
N SER A 106 -11.26 12.75 -0.39
CA SER A 106 -11.48 11.76 0.67
C SER A 106 -10.30 11.74 1.64
N ARG A 107 -10.61 11.82 2.94
CA ARG A 107 -9.60 11.80 4.01
C ARG A 107 -8.85 10.47 4.07
N GLU A 108 -9.55 9.36 3.89
CA GLU A 108 -8.94 8.02 3.83
C GLU A 108 -8.00 7.88 2.63
N ILE A 109 -8.44 8.36 1.45
CA ILE A 109 -7.63 8.37 0.23
C ILE A 109 -6.37 9.21 0.42
N LYS A 110 -6.49 10.40 1.02
CA LYS A 110 -5.36 11.26 1.35
C LYS A 110 -4.39 10.57 2.32
N PHE A 111 -4.90 9.96 3.39
CA PHE A 111 -4.10 9.18 4.34
C PHE A 111 -3.27 8.09 3.65
N LYS A 112 -3.92 7.21 2.88
CA LYS A 112 -3.27 6.09 2.18
C LYS A 112 -2.28 6.57 1.13
N THR A 113 -2.62 7.62 0.39
CA THR A 113 -1.74 8.23 -0.61
C THR A 113 -0.48 8.82 0.04
N SER A 114 -0.63 9.55 1.15
CA SER A 114 0.50 10.08 1.92
C SER A 114 1.44 8.98 2.42
N LEU A 115 0.93 7.82 2.84
CA LEU A 115 1.80 6.67 3.19
C LEU A 115 2.60 6.16 1.99
N VAL A 116 1.99 6.03 0.82
CA VAL A 116 2.67 5.57 -0.40
C VAL A 116 3.74 6.59 -0.82
N LEU A 117 3.44 7.89 -0.79
CA LEU A 117 4.40 8.96 -1.07
C LEU A 117 5.58 8.94 -0.09
N ALA A 118 5.31 8.83 1.21
CA ALA A 118 6.34 8.79 2.23
C ALA A 118 7.32 7.63 2.02
N ARG A 119 6.79 6.43 1.74
CA ARG A 119 7.59 5.22 1.53
C ARG A 119 8.36 5.22 0.23
N SER A 120 7.76 5.71 -0.86
CA SER A 120 8.40 5.72 -2.19
C SER A 120 9.45 6.81 -2.33
N ARG A 121 9.22 7.99 -1.73
CA ARG A 121 10.13 9.15 -1.79
C ARG A 121 11.12 9.21 -0.62
N ASN A 122 10.93 8.39 0.41
CA ASN A 122 11.70 8.41 1.65
C ASN A 122 11.73 9.82 2.29
N ASP A 123 10.56 10.46 2.35
CA ASP A 123 10.39 11.81 2.88
C ASP A 123 9.38 11.80 4.04
N ASN A 124 9.87 12.20 5.22
CA ASN A 124 9.09 12.21 6.45
C ASN A 124 7.95 13.23 6.45
N GLN A 125 8.00 14.27 5.60
CA GLN A 125 6.92 15.23 5.50
C GLN A 125 5.59 14.55 5.17
N TYR A 126 5.61 13.55 4.28
CA TYR A 126 4.41 12.80 3.92
C TYR A 126 3.90 11.91 5.04
N TYR A 127 4.74 11.44 5.96
CA TYR A 127 4.25 10.76 7.17
C TYR A 127 3.53 11.74 8.10
N TYR A 128 4.00 12.97 8.25
CA TYR A 128 3.26 13.99 9.01
C TYR A 128 1.93 14.36 8.35
N ASP A 129 1.88 14.42 7.02
CA ASP A 129 0.64 14.60 6.29
C ASP A 129 -0.31 13.41 6.51
N ALA A 130 0.21 12.18 6.48
CA ALA A 130 -0.58 10.98 6.82
C ALA A 130 -1.13 11.06 8.26
N LEU A 131 -0.34 11.48 9.25
CA LEU A 131 -0.83 11.68 10.62
C LEU A 131 -1.99 12.69 10.69
N ASN A 132 -1.92 13.76 9.90
CA ASN A 132 -2.98 14.77 9.83
C ASN A 132 -4.28 14.21 9.24
N PHE A 133 -4.20 13.23 8.34
CA PHE A 133 -5.36 12.57 7.75
C PHE A 133 -5.83 11.32 8.51
N ALA A 134 -4.98 10.69 9.32
CA ALA A 134 -5.34 9.53 10.12
C ALA A 134 -6.63 9.76 10.92
N SER A 135 -7.54 8.79 10.84
CA SER A 135 -8.88 8.81 11.43
C SER A 135 -8.99 7.92 12.67
N SER A 136 -8.10 6.94 12.79
CA SER A 136 -8.08 5.98 13.89
C SER A 136 -6.75 5.94 14.63
N ALA A 137 -6.76 5.38 15.84
CA ALA A 137 -5.55 5.20 16.62
C ALA A 137 -4.59 4.16 16.00
N ILE A 138 -5.12 3.14 15.30
CA ILE A 138 -4.28 2.16 14.58
C ILE A 138 -3.54 2.80 13.40
N GLU A 139 -4.21 3.65 12.61
CA GLU A 139 -3.58 4.40 11.52
C GLU A 139 -2.47 5.32 12.04
N LYS A 140 -2.72 6.03 13.15
CA LYS A 140 -1.68 6.84 13.80
C LYS A 140 -0.51 5.98 14.26
N ALA A 141 -0.78 4.84 14.87
CA ALA A 141 0.26 3.92 15.34
C ALA A 141 1.12 3.39 14.19
N VAL A 142 0.52 3.03 13.05
CA VAL A 142 1.25 2.64 11.84
C VAL A 142 2.19 3.75 11.38
N VAL A 143 1.71 5.00 11.34
CA VAL A 143 2.59 6.12 10.94
C VAL A 143 3.71 6.36 11.95
N GLN A 144 3.44 6.26 13.25
CA GLN A 144 4.48 6.37 14.28
C GLN A 144 5.54 5.28 14.15
N ALA A 145 5.13 4.05 13.81
CA ALA A 145 6.06 2.96 13.55
C ALA A 145 6.94 3.25 12.31
N TYR A 146 6.39 3.83 11.24
CA TYR A 146 7.19 4.29 10.08
C TYR A 146 8.16 5.42 10.43
N LEU A 147 7.77 6.35 11.30
CA LEU A 147 8.62 7.44 11.78
C LEU A 147 9.70 6.96 12.78
N GLY A 148 9.68 5.68 13.18
CA GLY A 148 10.63 5.10 14.12
C GLY A 148 10.26 5.25 15.60
N ASP A 149 9.15 5.92 15.94
CA ASP A 149 8.65 5.98 17.32
C ASP A 149 7.82 4.73 17.66
N THR A 150 8.50 3.59 17.64
CA THR A 150 7.88 2.27 17.78
C THR A 150 7.32 2.03 19.18
N SER A 151 7.89 2.67 20.21
CA SER A 151 7.38 2.61 21.58
C SER A 151 6.04 3.31 21.71
N LEU A 152 5.90 4.51 21.11
CA LEU A 152 4.61 5.21 21.06
C LEU A 152 3.60 4.41 20.22
N ALA A 153 4.03 3.85 19.09
CA ALA A 153 3.16 3.02 18.25
C ALA A 153 2.58 1.82 19.00
N VAL A 154 3.40 1.08 19.76
CA VAL A 154 2.93 -0.03 20.60
C VAL A 154 2.00 0.45 21.71
N LYS A 155 2.34 1.55 22.39
CA LYS A 155 1.48 2.12 23.43
C LYS A 155 0.11 2.52 22.89
N MET A 156 0.05 3.05 21.67
CA MET A 156 -1.21 3.38 21.01
C MET A 156 -2.11 2.15 20.83
N LEU A 157 -1.56 0.93 20.74
CA LEU A 157 -2.35 -0.31 20.63
C LEU A 157 -3.07 -0.71 21.92
N GLU A 158 -2.66 -0.17 23.08
CA GLU A 158 -3.26 -0.49 24.37
C GLU A 158 -4.75 -0.10 24.39
N GLY A 159 -5.62 -1.06 24.68
CA GLY A 159 -7.06 -0.83 24.74
C GLY A 159 -7.76 -0.63 23.39
N ILE A 160 -7.05 -0.69 22.26
CA ILE A 160 -7.72 -0.71 20.95
C ILE A 160 -8.25 -2.12 20.69
N GLY A 161 -9.56 -2.26 20.47
CA GLY A 161 -10.19 -3.47 19.93
C GLY A 161 -10.14 -3.59 18.40
N SER A 162 -9.16 -2.96 17.74
CA SER A 162 -9.09 -2.87 16.27
C SER A 162 -8.82 -4.23 15.65
N ASN A 163 -9.61 -4.56 14.63
CA ASN A 163 -9.59 -5.77 13.82
C ASN A 163 -8.62 -5.68 12.63
N SER A 164 -7.47 -5.01 12.76
CA SER A 164 -6.41 -5.04 11.74
C SER A 164 -5.19 -5.82 12.24
N PRO A 165 -5.18 -7.17 12.12
CA PRO A 165 -4.04 -7.98 12.55
C PRO A 165 -2.77 -7.66 11.76
N ALA A 166 -2.87 -7.28 10.49
CA ALA A 166 -1.71 -6.93 9.67
C ALA A 166 -1.01 -5.67 10.20
N ASP A 167 -1.77 -4.61 10.51
CA ASP A 167 -1.20 -3.36 11.06
C ASP A 167 -0.56 -3.60 12.43
N ARG A 168 -1.19 -4.43 13.28
CA ARG A 168 -0.59 -4.84 14.56
C ARG A 168 0.70 -5.62 14.34
N GLY A 169 0.70 -6.56 13.40
CA GLY A 169 1.86 -7.34 13.00
C GLY A 169 3.03 -6.44 12.60
N PHE A 170 2.74 -5.43 11.78
CA PHE A 170 3.71 -4.41 11.37
C PHE A 170 4.25 -3.61 12.55
N ILE A 171 3.39 -3.08 13.42
CA ILE A 171 3.81 -2.27 14.57
C ILE A 171 4.68 -3.10 15.53
N TYR A 172 4.27 -4.33 15.86
CA TYR A 172 5.06 -5.22 16.70
C TYR A 172 6.38 -5.60 16.04
N TYR A 173 6.40 -5.83 14.73
CA TYR A 173 7.62 -6.13 13.99
C TYR A 173 8.63 -4.98 14.07
N GLN A 174 8.17 -3.75 13.81
CA GLN A 174 9.03 -2.57 13.87
C GLN A 174 9.59 -2.34 15.28
N HIS A 175 8.75 -2.51 16.32
CA HIS A 175 9.22 -2.41 17.69
C HIS A 175 10.20 -3.53 18.06
N ALA A 176 9.99 -4.74 17.56
CA ALA A 176 10.91 -5.86 17.75
C ALA A 176 12.26 -5.59 17.08
N LEU A 177 12.29 -5.05 15.86
CA LEU A 177 13.51 -4.64 15.18
C LEU A 177 14.28 -3.57 15.97
N ALA A 178 13.57 -2.57 16.50
CA ALA A 178 14.19 -1.48 17.27
C ALA A 178 14.76 -1.93 18.62
N THR A 179 14.18 -2.96 19.23
CA THR A 179 14.51 -3.41 20.60
C THR A 179 15.29 -4.72 20.67
N GLY A 180 15.34 -5.48 19.58
CA GLY A 180 15.84 -6.87 19.59
C GLY A 180 14.93 -7.84 20.35
N SER A 181 13.67 -7.47 20.63
CA SER A 181 12.79 -8.27 21.50
C SER A 181 12.17 -9.46 20.78
N THR A 182 12.56 -10.68 21.20
CA THR A 182 11.95 -11.94 20.72
C THR A 182 10.47 -12.02 21.06
N ALA A 183 10.04 -11.46 22.20
CA ALA A 183 8.64 -11.44 22.60
C ALA A 183 7.79 -10.65 21.60
N PHE A 184 8.28 -9.49 21.12
CA PHE A 184 7.56 -8.71 20.11
C PHE A 184 7.62 -9.33 18.72
N PHE A 185 8.70 -10.02 18.35
CA PHE A 185 8.70 -10.83 17.11
C PHE A 185 7.66 -11.96 17.16
N GLN A 186 7.44 -12.57 18.33
CA GLN A 186 6.40 -13.59 18.49
C GLN A 186 4.99 -12.97 18.39
N LEU A 187 4.75 -11.82 19.01
CA LEU A 187 3.49 -11.08 18.85
C LEU A 187 3.23 -10.69 17.39
N SER A 188 4.26 -10.23 16.68
CA SER A 188 4.19 -9.92 15.25
C SER A 188 3.86 -11.15 14.41
N LEU A 189 4.55 -12.27 14.66
CA LEU A 189 4.30 -13.55 13.98
C LEU A 189 2.85 -14.00 14.14
N ASP A 190 2.29 -13.92 15.34
CA ASP A 190 0.92 -14.37 15.59
C ASP A 190 -0.12 -13.42 14.98
N ALA A 191 0.16 -12.11 14.99
CA ALA A 191 -0.69 -11.13 14.31
C ALA A 191 -0.68 -11.31 12.78
N TYR A 192 0.47 -11.57 12.16
CA TYR A 192 0.56 -11.82 10.72
C TYR A 192 -0.07 -13.15 10.31
N LYS A 193 0.00 -14.20 11.14
CA LYS A 193 -0.78 -15.43 10.89
C LYS A 193 -2.27 -15.16 10.88
N LEU A 194 -2.77 -14.34 11.82
CA LEU A 194 -4.19 -13.99 11.88
C LEU A 194 -4.62 -13.12 10.69
N ALA A 195 -3.70 -12.33 10.12
CA ALA A 195 -3.91 -11.58 8.89
C ALA A 195 -3.70 -12.41 7.61
N GLU A 196 -3.29 -13.68 7.72
CA GLU A 196 -2.90 -14.52 6.58
C GLU A 196 -1.77 -13.90 5.73
N ASP A 197 -0.96 -13.04 6.33
CA ASP A 197 0.18 -12.39 5.69
C ASP A 197 1.41 -13.31 5.72
N SER A 198 1.57 -14.09 4.65
CA SER A 198 2.67 -15.04 4.51
C SER A 198 4.05 -14.36 4.53
N ARG A 199 4.18 -13.14 4.00
CA ARG A 199 5.46 -12.42 3.99
C ARG A 199 5.80 -11.91 5.38
N GLY A 200 4.85 -11.30 6.08
CA GLY A 200 5.02 -10.87 7.46
C GLY A 200 5.34 -12.05 8.41
N VAL A 201 4.70 -13.20 8.21
CA VAL A 201 5.03 -14.45 8.92
C VAL A 201 6.48 -14.86 8.67
N ALA A 202 6.92 -14.88 7.41
CA ALA A 202 8.28 -15.26 7.06
C ALA A 202 9.33 -14.31 7.64
N ASP A 203 9.10 -12.99 7.58
CA ASP A 203 10.02 -11.97 8.09
C ASP A 203 10.21 -12.07 9.62
N SER A 204 9.12 -12.29 10.36
CA SER A 204 9.18 -12.54 11.80
C SER A 204 9.94 -13.84 12.13
N LEU A 205 9.74 -14.92 11.37
CA LEU A 205 10.46 -16.18 11.54
C LEU A 205 11.96 -16.04 11.25
N VAL A 206 12.34 -15.33 10.19
CA VAL A 206 13.76 -15.07 9.87
C VAL A 206 14.41 -14.24 10.97
N SER A 207 13.72 -13.24 11.50
CA SER A 207 14.24 -12.41 12.58
C SER A 207 14.46 -13.22 13.87
N LEU A 208 13.51 -14.07 14.24
CA LEU A 208 13.69 -15.04 15.34
C LEU A 208 14.86 -15.99 15.08
N ALA A 209 15.01 -16.48 13.84
CA ALA A 209 16.11 -17.35 13.48
C ALA A 209 17.48 -16.67 13.64
N ARG A 210 17.59 -15.40 13.24
CA ARG A 210 18.82 -14.59 13.40
C ARG A 210 19.19 -14.44 14.87
N ILE A 211 18.22 -14.10 15.73
CA ILE A 211 18.45 -13.96 17.17
C ILE A 211 18.92 -15.29 17.78
N GLU A 212 18.30 -16.42 17.44
CA GLU A 212 18.76 -17.71 17.96
C GLU A 212 20.17 -18.08 17.44
N SER A 213 20.50 -17.70 16.21
CA SER A 213 21.83 -17.89 15.64
C SER A 213 22.89 -17.08 16.41
N GLU A 214 22.61 -15.80 16.68
CA GLU A 214 23.49 -14.92 17.48
C GLU A 214 23.69 -15.46 18.90
N ASN A 215 22.69 -16.13 19.45
CA ASN A 215 22.76 -16.80 20.74
C ASN A 215 23.41 -18.21 20.67
N ASN A 216 24.07 -18.57 19.57
CA ASN A 216 24.70 -19.88 19.32
C ASN A 216 23.74 -21.07 19.41
N ARG A 217 22.43 -20.85 19.25
CA ARG A 217 21.40 -21.89 19.26
C ARG A 217 21.04 -22.31 17.84
N VAL A 218 22.04 -22.82 17.13
CA VAL A 218 21.98 -23.14 15.68
C VAL A 218 20.79 -24.04 15.33
N HIS A 219 20.47 -25.05 16.14
CA HIS A 219 19.33 -25.93 15.86
C HIS A 219 17.97 -25.19 15.86
N GLN A 220 17.79 -24.23 16.77
CA GLN A 220 16.56 -23.43 16.86
C GLN A 220 16.50 -22.40 15.73
N ALA A 221 17.64 -21.77 15.41
CA ALA A 221 17.77 -20.89 14.25
C ALA A 221 17.35 -21.60 12.94
N LYS A 222 17.90 -22.79 12.67
CA LYS A 222 17.54 -23.60 11.49
C LYS A 222 16.06 -24.00 11.49
N THR A 223 15.47 -24.23 12.66
CA THR A 223 14.05 -24.57 12.77
C THR A 223 13.15 -23.41 12.36
N TYR A 224 13.41 -22.20 12.86
CA TYR A 224 12.66 -21.01 12.47
C TYR A 224 12.84 -20.68 10.99
N ALA A 225 14.08 -20.72 10.49
CA ALA A 225 14.39 -20.36 9.12
C ALA A 225 13.75 -21.34 8.11
N ARG A 226 13.76 -22.66 8.38
CA ARG A 226 13.04 -23.66 7.54
C ARG A 226 11.52 -23.47 7.56
N ARG A 227 10.95 -22.91 8.63
CA ARG A 227 9.53 -22.54 8.64
C ARG A 227 9.28 -21.33 7.75
N ALA A 228 10.16 -20.33 7.76
CA ALA A 228 10.06 -19.17 6.86
C ALA A 228 10.13 -19.60 5.39
N VAL A 229 11.08 -20.46 5.03
CA VAL A 229 11.23 -21.03 3.68
C VAL A 229 9.92 -21.67 3.20
N ARG A 230 9.35 -22.58 3.99
CA ARG A 230 8.09 -23.26 3.63
C ARG A 230 6.93 -22.29 3.41
N VAL A 231 6.85 -21.23 4.22
CA VAL A 231 5.81 -20.20 4.06
C VAL A 231 6.00 -19.41 2.77
N LEU A 232 7.25 -19.06 2.44
CA LEU A 232 7.57 -18.32 1.21
C LEU A 232 7.39 -19.17 -0.06
N GLU A 233 7.81 -20.44 -0.04
CA GLU A 233 7.59 -21.39 -1.14
C GLU A 233 6.10 -21.60 -1.41
N ALA A 234 5.30 -21.79 -0.34
CA ALA A 234 3.85 -21.87 -0.45
C ALA A 234 3.24 -20.58 -1.02
N ALA A 235 3.92 -19.45 -0.82
CA ALA A 235 3.55 -18.14 -1.36
C ALA A 235 4.17 -17.76 -2.69
N GLY A 236 4.85 -18.70 -3.36
CA GLY A 236 5.49 -18.46 -4.65
C GLY A 236 6.70 -17.52 -4.59
N ASP A 237 7.14 -17.10 -3.40
CA ASP A 237 8.29 -16.23 -3.17
C ASP A 237 9.59 -17.06 -3.11
N ASN A 238 9.85 -17.78 -4.21
CA ASN A 238 10.93 -18.74 -4.32
C ASN A 238 12.32 -18.08 -4.25
N GLU A 239 12.43 -16.83 -4.74
CA GLU A 239 13.69 -16.09 -4.67
C GLU A 239 14.09 -15.80 -3.22
N LYS A 240 13.16 -15.28 -2.40
CA LYS A 240 13.42 -15.01 -0.99
C LYS A 240 13.62 -16.29 -0.20
N ALA A 241 12.86 -17.35 -0.51
CA ALA A 241 13.05 -18.68 0.06
C ALA A 241 14.47 -19.22 -0.19
N GLU A 242 14.98 -19.11 -1.40
CA GLU A 242 16.32 -19.59 -1.78
C GLU A 242 17.44 -18.80 -1.08
N LYS A 243 17.29 -17.48 -0.96
CA LYS A 243 18.22 -16.64 -0.17
C LYS A 243 18.30 -17.11 1.29
N ILE A 244 17.15 -17.46 1.89
CA ILE A 244 17.10 -17.98 3.25
C ILE A 244 17.71 -19.39 3.33
N ASN A 245 17.41 -20.29 2.39
CA ASN A 245 18.02 -21.64 2.32
C ASN A 245 19.55 -21.56 2.25
N THR A 246 20.07 -20.69 1.39
CA THR A 246 21.51 -20.43 1.25
C THR A 246 22.08 -19.98 2.60
N TRP A 247 21.47 -18.99 3.26
CA TRP A 247 21.91 -18.54 4.59
C TRP A 247 21.90 -19.66 5.64
N ILE A 248 20.83 -20.47 5.71
CA ILE A 248 20.71 -21.60 6.65
C ILE A 248 21.84 -22.61 6.47
N SER A 249 22.30 -22.82 5.24
CA SER A 249 23.40 -23.76 4.93
C SER A 249 24.75 -23.32 5.51
N THR A 250 24.90 -22.03 5.82
CA THR A 250 26.12 -21.45 6.38
C THR A 250 26.14 -21.39 7.91
N LEU A 251 25.00 -21.64 8.57
CA LEU A 251 24.85 -21.73 10.03
C LEU A 251 25.36 -23.06 10.58
#